data_AF-A0A2U1FFR0-F1
#
_entry.id   AF-A0A2U1FFR0-F1
#
_cell.length_a   1.000
_cell.length_b   1.000
_cell.length_c   1.000
_cell.angle_alpha   90.00
_cell.angle_beta   90.00
_cell.angle_gamma   90.00
#
_symmetry.space_group_name_H-M   'P 1'
#
loop_
_entity.id
_entity.type
_entity.pdbx_description
1 polymer ?
#
loop_
_entity_poly.entity_id
_entity_poly.type
_entity_poly.pdbx_seq_one_letter_code
_entity_poly.pdbx_strand_id
1 'polypeptide(L)'
;MGGTDDPGEIARFVTGLATTGGRAQQVVTVLRTRWGSSRALAAGADLALLDAADVVQGRGWDPRDVTEVVRRRLPAGRLVLAVDVLGAAAARRPRGDAATEADLAGLGASRPVRDVPLVEQWSSLRGLDPDDALGAAVALVALLHSLPALPRLGDDARAPDGVDARVLARVRALLAKAESTEFPEEAEALSAKAQELMGRHALEQAVVAGPAESAPRAAARRLWLDAPYAAAKSSLVHQVAGANRCRAVSLDALDMVTVVGHAADLATVELLVTSLLVQAGRAMLAAEDGSVPRSRTRSFRHAFLLAYATRIGERLTAAAHEAQAHARAELGEGLLPVLAARAEVVERTVDELFPRVTKRRFSVGNGAGWAAGRAAADAASLTPGRDALAQGQARG
;
A
#
# COMPACT_ATOMS: atom_id res chain seq x y z
N MET A 1 13.72 -27.10 39.77
CA MET A 1 13.83 -25.64 39.54
C MET A 1 12.50 -25.17 39.01
N GLY A 2 11.61 -24.71 39.90
CA GLY A 2 10.30 -24.17 39.51
C GLY A 2 10.52 -22.80 38.88
N GLY A 3 10.30 -22.71 37.57
CA GLY A 3 10.20 -21.41 36.92
C GLY A 3 8.97 -20.69 37.46
N THR A 4 9.13 -19.43 37.79
CA THR A 4 8.02 -18.51 38.06
C THR A 4 7.07 -18.55 36.87
N ASP A 5 5.80 -18.92 37.12
CA ASP A 5 4.70 -18.83 36.16
C ASP A 5 4.27 -17.36 35.94
N ASP A 6 5.24 -16.43 35.96
CA ASP A 6 5.03 -15.02 35.65
C ASP A 6 4.88 -14.85 34.13
N PRO A 7 3.71 -14.40 33.63
CA PRO A 7 3.50 -14.17 32.21
C PRO A 7 4.52 -13.19 31.61
N GLY A 8 5.05 -12.22 32.37
CA GLY A 8 6.02 -11.25 31.89
C GLY A 8 7.40 -11.85 31.60
N GLU A 9 7.87 -12.78 32.43
CA GLU A 9 9.08 -13.56 32.16
C GLU A 9 8.92 -14.48 30.94
N ILE A 10 7.77 -15.14 30.84
CA ILE A 10 7.44 -16.00 29.70
C ILE A 10 7.43 -15.19 28.40
N ALA A 11 6.81 -14.01 28.40
CA ALA A 11 6.74 -13.13 27.23
C ALA A 11 8.15 -12.76 26.72
N ARG A 12 9.06 -12.37 27.61
CA ARG A 12 10.46 -12.08 27.26
C ARG A 12 11.17 -13.30 26.69
N PHE A 13 10.92 -14.48 27.24
CA PHE A 13 11.49 -15.73 26.74
C PHE A 13 10.95 -16.11 25.35
N VAL A 14 9.64 -15.99 25.13
CA VAL A 14 8.99 -16.21 23.82
C VAL A 14 9.58 -15.27 22.78
N THR A 15 9.68 -13.97 23.08
CA THR A 15 10.29 -12.97 22.18
C THR A 15 11.75 -13.29 21.89
N GLY A 16 12.52 -13.68 22.91
CA GLY A 16 13.91 -14.10 22.74
C GLY A 16 14.05 -15.28 21.78
N LEU A 17 13.26 -16.35 21.98
CA LEU A 17 13.29 -17.51 21.08
C LEU A 17 12.81 -17.17 19.67
N ALA A 18 11.71 -16.42 19.55
CA ALA A 18 11.13 -16.04 18.25
C ALA A 18 12.14 -15.26 17.38
N THR A 19 12.95 -14.40 18.00
CA THR A 19 13.92 -13.54 17.29
C THR A 19 15.24 -14.24 16.95
N THR A 20 15.53 -15.42 17.50
CA THR A 20 16.74 -16.20 17.17
C THR A 20 16.68 -16.90 15.80
N GLY A 21 15.53 -16.87 15.10
CA GLY A 21 15.39 -17.41 13.74
C GLY A 21 15.19 -18.94 13.66
N GLY A 22 14.91 -19.60 14.79
CA GLY A 22 14.53 -21.01 14.81
C GLY A 22 13.18 -21.28 14.12
N ARG A 23 12.96 -22.52 13.66
CA ARG A 23 11.63 -22.89 13.11
C ARG A 23 10.59 -22.81 14.22
N ALA A 24 9.41 -22.26 13.92
CA ALA A 24 8.33 -22.10 14.91
C ALA A 24 8.02 -23.39 15.67
N GLN A 25 8.01 -24.55 14.99
CA GLN A 25 7.78 -25.85 15.64
C GLN A 25 8.82 -26.20 16.71
N GLN A 26 10.10 -25.90 16.45
CA GLN A 26 11.17 -26.15 17.43
C GLN A 26 11.01 -25.24 18.65
N VAL A 27 10.65 -23.98 18.43
CA VAL A 27 10.35 -23.04 19.52
C VAL A 27 9.16 -23.54 20.34
N VAL A 28 8.08 -23.98 19.69
CA VAL A 28 6.90 -24.56 20.37
C VAL A 28 7.29 -25.76 21.22
N THR A 29 8.11 -26.69 20.71
CA THR A 29 8.59 -27.83 21.51
C THR A 29 9.33 -27.38 22.77
N VAL A 30 10.25 -26.40 22.65
CA VAL A 30 10.98 -25.85 23.80
C VAL A 30 10.02 -25.21 24.82
N LEU A 31 9.04 -24.44 24.36
CA LEU A 31 8.04 -23.81 25.22
C LEU A 31 7.20 -24.86 25.96
N ARG A 32 6.75 -25.91 25.25
CA ARG A 32 5.96 -27.02 25.83
C ARG A 32 6.76 -27.84 26.84
N THR A 33 8.03 -28.13 26.56
CA THR A 33 8.89 -28.84 27.51
C THR A 33 9.05 -28.06 28.82
N ARG A 34 9.05 -26.72 28.76
CA ARG A 34 9.30 -25.88 29.92
C ARG A 34 8.04 -25.50 30.71
N TRP A 35 6.92 -25.22 30.04
CA TRP A 35 5.70 -24.70 30.67
C TRP A 35 4.44 -25.54 30.40
N GLY A 36 4.54 -26.64 29.66
CA GLY A 36 3.41 -27.52 29.34
C GLY A 36 2.25 -26.79 28.64
N SER A 37 1.02 -27.09 29.07
CA SER A 37 -0.21 -26.41 28.62
C SER A 37 -0.73 -25.41 29.63
N SER A 38 0.17 -24.73 30.36
CA SER A 38 -0.22 -23.76 31.38
C SER A 38 -0.92 -22.54 30.77
N ARG A 39 -1.89 -21.98 31.51
CA ARG A 39 -2.49 -20.69 31.19
C ARG A 39 -1.46 -19.55 31.22
N ALA A 40 -0.41 -19.69 32.04
CA ALA A 40 0.71 -18.77 32.09
C ALA A 40 1.47 -18.70 30.75
N LEU A 41 1.66 -19.83 30.05
CA LEU A 41 2.27 -19.84 28.71
C LEU A 41 1.43 -19.08 27.69
N ALA A 42 0.11 -19.31 27.68
CA ALA A 42 -0.80 -18.61 26.79
C ALA A 42 -0.81 -17.09 27.07
N ALA A 43 -0.85 -16.70 28.35
CA ALA A 43 -0.78 -15.30 28.77
C ALA A 43 0.57 -14.64 28.40
N GLY A 44 1.69 -15.35 28.57
CA GLY A 44 3.00 -14.83 28.18
C GLY A 44 3.16 -14.68 26.66
N ALA A 45 2.65 -15.63 25.87
CA ALA A 45 2.64 -15.52 24.42
C ALA A 45 1.75 -14.36 23.93
N ASP A 46 0.61 -14.12 24.59
CA ASP A 46 -0.28 -12.99 24.32
C ASP A 46 0.40 -11.64 24.61
N LEU A 47 1.04 -11.51 25.77
CA LEU A 47 1.84 -10.32 26.10
C LEU A 47 2.94 -10.07 25.06
N ALA A 48 3.67 -11.11 24.65
CA ALA A 48 4.71 -10.99 23.62
C ALA A 48 4.16 -10.50 22.27
N LEU A 49 2.98 -11.00 21.86
CA LEU A 49 2.29 -10.56 20.64
C LEU A 49 1.90 -9.09 20.70
N LEU A 50 1.26 -8.70 21.81
CA LEU A 50 0.74 -7.35 21.94
C LEU A 50 1.89 -6.33 22.09
N ASP A 51 2.98 -6.68 22.78
CA ASP A 51 4.20 -5.87 22.84
C ASP A 51 4.85 -5.75 21.45
N ALA A 52 4.90 -6.83 20.67
CA ALA A 52 5.40 -6.79 19.30
C ALA A 52 4.55 -5.85 18.41
N ALA A 53 3.23 -5.86 18.59
CA ALA A 53 2.30 -4.98 17.89
C ALA A 53 2.46 -3.51 18.28
N ASP A 54 2.68 -3.22 19.56
CA ASP A 54 2.98 -1.85 20.02
C ASP A 54 4.33 -1.36 19.49
N VAL A 55 5.35 -2.22 19.51
CA VAL A 55 6.68 -1.90 18.95
C VAL A 55 6.63 -1.63 17.46
N VAL A 56 5.95 -2.47 16.68
CA VAL A 56 5.90 -2.32 15.21
C VAL A 56 5.14 -1.06 14.80
N GLN A 57 4.06 -0.73 15.51
CA GLN A 57 3.32 0.51 15.28
C GLN A 57 4.13 1.74 15.73
N GLY A 58 4.88 1.62 16.83
CA GLY A 58 5.89 2.59 17.25
C GLY A 58 6.97 2.83 16.18
N ARG A 59 7.24 1.84 15.33
CA ARG A 59 8.16 1.92 14.19
C ARG A 59 7.50 2.46 12.90
N GLY A 60 6.27 2.95 12.97
CA GLY A 60 5.59 3.60 11.85
C GLY A 60 4.85 2.67 10.90
N TRP A 61 4.64 1.41 11.30
CA TRP A 61 3.77 0.47 10.58
C TRP A 61 2.32 0.70 10.95
N ASP A 62 1.45 0.71 9.95
CA ASP A 62 0.01 0.74 10.18
C ASP A 62 -0.63 -0.64 9.99
N PRO A 63 -1.89 -0.84 10.45
CA PRO A 63 -2.51 -2.15 10.38
C PRO A 63 -2.55 -2.75 8.97
N ARG A 64 -2.83 -1.93 7.95
CA ARG A 64 -2.91 -2.40 6.55
C ARG A 64 -1.55 -2.87 6.06
N ASP A 65 -0.49 -2.11 6.33
CA ASP A 65 0.87 -2.50 5.96
C ASP A 65 1.34 -3.78 6.68
N VAL A 66 1.01 -3.92 7.97
CA VAL A 66 1.33 -5.15 8.71
C VAL A 66 0.62 -6.35 8.07
N THR A 67 -0.67 -6.21 7.74
CA THR A 67 -1.43 -7.28 7.08
C THR A 67 -0.87 -7.64 5.70
N GLU A 68 -0.39 -6.67 4.93
CA GLU A 68 0.27 -6.93 3.64
C GLU A 68 1.57 -7.73 3.81
N VAL A 69 2.39 -7.41 4.82
CA VAL A 69 3.60 -8.19 5.09
C VAL A 69 3.26 -9.60 5.55
N VAL A 70 2.27 -9.76 6.42
CA VAL A 70 1.81 -11.08 6.89
C VAL A 70 1.33 -11.92 5.72
N ARG A 71 0.49 -11.35 4.83
CA ARG A 71 0.00 -12.01 3.61
C ARG A 71 1.13 -12.49 2.71
N ARG A 72 2.22 -11.73 2.62
CA ARG A 72 3.37 -12.01 1.74
C ARG A 72 4.38 -13.00 2.33
N ARG A 73 4.53 -13.04 3.67
CA ARG A 73 5.61 -13.77 4.34
C ARG A 73 5.14 -14.96 5.16
N LEU A 74 3.86 -15.04 5.50
CA LEU A 74 3.28 -16.13 6.30
C LEU A 74 2.17 -16.86 5.53
N PRO A 75 1.82 -18.09 5.94
CA PRO A 75 0.70 -18.83 5.36
C PRO A 75 -0.63 -18.08 5.49
N ALA A 76 -1.54 -18.27 4.52
CA ALA A 76 -2.79 -17.51 4.40
C ALA A 76 -3.63 -17.41 5.69
N GLY A 77 -3.67 -18.48 6.49
CA GLY A 77 -4.42 -18.51 7.75
C GLY A 77 -3.87 -17.61 8.88
N ARG A 78 -2.76 -16.89 8.67
CA ARG A 78 -2.11 -16.05 9.71
C ARG A 78 -2.54 -14.59 9.62
N LEU A 79 -3.16 -14.20 8.49
CA LEU A 79 -3.68 -12.86 8.28
C LEU A 79 -4.71 -12.48 9.34
N VAL A 80 -5.71 -13.35 9.54
CA VAL A 80 -6.79 -13.11 10.51
C VAL A 80 -6.27 -13.02 11.95
N LEU A 81 -5.23 -13.80 12.27
CA LEU A 81 -4.59 -13.78 13.59
C LEU A 81 -3.82 -12.48 13.83
N ALA A 82 -3.16 -11.96 12.78
CA ALA A 82 -2.51 -10.65 12.85
C ALA A 82 -3.53 -9.53 13.06
N VAL A 83 -4.69 -9.60 12.40
CA VAL A 83 -5.78 -8.64 12.60
C VAL A 83 -6.31 -8.69 14.04
N ASP A 84 -6.48 -9.89 14.62
CA ASP A 84 -6.88 -10.04 16.04
C ASP A 84 -5.86 -9.37 16.99
N VAL A 85 -4.56 -9.58 16.74
CA VAL A 85 -3.47 -8.99 17.54
C VAL A 85 -3.45 -7.47 17.43
N LEU A 86 -3.58 -6.93 16.22
CA LEU A 86 -3.59 -5.48 15.99
C LEU A 86 -4.83 -4.83 16.61
N GLY A 87 -5.99 -5.48 16.51
CA GLY A 87 -7.24 -5.04 17.14
C GLY A 87 -7.15 -5.04 18.66
N ALA A 88 -6.60 -6.10 19.25
CA ALA A 88 -6.38 -6.19 20.69
C ALA A 88 -5.36 -5.18 21.19
N ALA A 89 -4.25 -4.98 20.47
CA ALA A 89 -3.25 -3.96 20.82
C ALA A 89 -3.85 -2.54 20.76
N ALA A 90 -4.64 -2.23 19.73
CA ALA A 90 -5.35 -0.95 19.62
C ALA A 90 -6.33 -0.74 20.77
N ALA A 91 -7.10 -1.77 21.15
CA ALA A 91 -8.06 -1.69 22.25
C ALA A 91 -7.42 -1.43 23.63
N ARG A 92 -6.12 -1.69 23.81
CA ARG A 92 -5.38 -1.35 25.05
C ARG A 92 -5.04 0.13 25.15
N ARG A 93 -5.13 0.90 24.06
CA ARG A 93 -4.69 2.30 24.04
C ARG A 93 -5.84 3.23 24.42
N PRO A 94 -5.63 4.16 25.37
CA PRO A 94 -6.69 5.02 25.89
C PRO A 94 -7.14 6.13 24.91
N ARG A 95 -6.41 6.35 23.81
CA ARG A 95 -6.78 7.25 22.71
C ARG A 95 -6.80 6.42 21.43
N GLY A 96 -7.98 5.98 21.02
CA GLY A 96 -8.17 5.37 19.71
C GLY A 96 -8.00 6.45 18.64
N ASP A 97 -7.06 6.24 17.72
CA ASP A 97 -7.08 6.94 16.45
C ASP A 97 -8.27 6.38 15.66
N ALA A 98 -9.29 7.21 15.42
CA ALA A 98 -10.50 6.81 14.70
C ALA A 98 -10.18 6.24 13.30
N ALA A 99 -9.08 6.68 12.68
CA ALA A 99 -8.64 6.15 11.39
C ALA A 99 -8.07 4.73 11.53
N THR A 100 -7.26 4.48 12.55
CA THR A 100 -6.79 3.14 12.91
C THR A 100 -7.96 2.21 13.24
N GLU A 101 -8.98 2.68 13.96
CA GLU A 101 -10.19 1.89 14.25
C GLU A 101 -11.00 1.57 12.99
N ALA A 102 -11.19 2.53 12.10
CA ALA A 102 -11.87 2.33 10.81
C ALA A 102 -11.12 1.32 9.92
N ASP A 103 -9.79 1.40 9.89
CA ASP A 103 -8.95 0.45 9.15
C ASP A 103 -9.05 -0.97 9.71
N LEU A 104 -8.99 -1.10 11.03
CA LEU A 104 -9.16 -2.40 11.68
C LEU A 104 -10.55 -2.97 11.45
N ALA A 105 -11.59 -2.12 11.44
CA ALA A 105 -12.95 -2.54 11.10
C ALA A 105 -13.05 -3.02 9.64
N GLY A 106 -12.44 -2.29 8.68
CA GLY A 106 -12.38 -2.69 7.27
C GLY A 106 -11.60 -4.00 7.05
N LEU A 107 -10.57 -4.26 7.87
CA LEU A 107 -9.82 -5.52 7.88
C LEU A 107 -10.57 -6.68 8.56
N GLY A 108 -11.75 -6.44 9.12
CA GLY A 108 -12.57 -7.45 9.79
C GLY A 108 -12.11 -7.78 11.22
N ALA A 109 -11.49 -6.83 11.92
CA ALA A 109 -11.09 -7.01 13.31
C ALA A 109 -12.30 -7.26 14.21
N SER A 110 -12.29 -8.39 14.90
CA SER A 110 -13.24 -8.69 15.95
C SER A 110 -12.84 -8.02 17.25
N ARG A 111 -13.82 -7.63 18.07
CA ARG A 111 -13.54 -7.20 19.44
C ARG A 111 -13.01 -8.40 20.24
N PRO A 112 -11.84 -8.29 20.89
CA PRO A 112 -11.29 -9.39 21.66
C PRO A 112 -12.20 -9.73 22.84
N VAL A 113 -12.33 -11.02 23.16
CA VAL A 113 -12.99 -11.44 24.40
C VAL A 113 -12.10 -11.02 25.57
N ARG A 114 -12.69 -10.37 26.58
CA ARG A 114 -11.94 -9.92 27.76
C ARG A 114 -11.48 -11.12 28.60
N ASP A 115 -10.32 -10.98 29.25
CA ASP A 115 -9.78 -11.92 30.24
C ASP A 115 -9.42 -13.33 29.72
N VAL A 116 -9.47 -13.54 28.41
CA VAL A 116 -9.00 -14.75 27.71
C VAL A 116 -7.83 -14.38 26.80
N PRO A 117 -6.63 -14.99 26.92
CA PRO A 117 -5.50 -14.70 26.02
C PRO A 117 -5.85 -14.96 24.55
N LEU A 118 -5.34 -14.15 23.60
CA LEU A 118 -5.66 -14.31 22.17
C LEU A 118 -5.30 -15.70 21.64
N VAL A 119 -4.16 -16.24 22.08
CA VAL A 119 -3.69 -17.56 21.67
C VAL A 119 -4.70 -18.65 22.05
N GLU A 120 -5.37 -18.51 23.19
CA GLU A 120 -6.45 -19.42 23.62
C GLU A 120 -7.74 -19.20 22.82
N GLN A 121 -8.06 -17.94 22.49
CA GLN A 121 -9.20 -17.59 21.62
C GLN A 121 -9.04 -18.17 20.21
N TRP A 122 -7.82 -18.25 19.68
CA TRP A 122 -7.57 -18.87 18.37
C TRP A 122 -7.90 -20.36 18.37
N SER A 123 -7.66 -21.06 19.47
CA SER A 123 -8.08 -22.46 19.59
C SER A 123 -9.59 -22.59 19.81
N SER A 124 -10.18 -21.82 20.73
CA SER A 124 -11.59 -21.99 21.09
C SER A 124 -12.58 -21.41 20.07
N LEU A 125 -12.26 -20.27 19.44
CA LEU A 125 -13.16 -19.58 18.50
C LEU A 125 -12.87 -19.89 17.03
N ARG A 126 -11.60 -20.18 16.69
CA ARG A 126 -11.16 -20.40 15.31
C ARG A 126 -10.76 -21.86 15.03
N GLY A 127 -10.79 -22.74 16.04
CA GLY A 127 -10.53 -24.17 15.89
C GLY A 127 -9.09 -24.51 15.57
N LEU A 128 -8.12 -23.63 15.87
CA LEU A 128 -6.70 -23.95 15.69
C LEU A 128 -6.25 -24.95 16.76
N ASP A 129 -5.45 -25.93 16.35
CA ASP A 129 -4.72 -26.77 17.30
C ASP A 129 -3.88 -25.89 18.25
N PRO A 130 -3.82 -26.18 19.57
CA PRO A 130 -3.09 -25.35 20.53
C PRO A 130 -1.60 -25.14 20.20
N ASP A 131 -0.93 -26.12 19.60
CA ASP A 131 0.47 -25.98 19.17
C ASP A 131 0.57 -25.13 17.91
N ASP A 132 -0.39 -25.23 16.99
CA ASP A 132 -0.48 -24.35 15.81
C ASP A 132 -0.77 -22.90 16.20
N ALA A 133 -1.62 -22.66 17.21
CA ALA A 133 -1.91 -21.34 17.74
C ALA A 133 -0.65 -20.71 18.37
N LEU A 134 0.09 -21.48 19.17
CA LEU A 134 1.36 -21.02 19.75
C LEU A 134 2.44 -20.82 18.67
N GLY A 135 2.49 -21.71 17.67
CA GLY A 135 3.39 -21.58 16.52
C GLY A 135 3.09 -20.33 15.69
N ALA A 136 1.81 -20.00 15.49
CA ALA A 136 1.38 -18.76 14.86
C ALA A 136 1.78 -17.53 15.69
N ALA A 137 1.64 -17.59 17.02
CA ALA A 137 2.06 -16.51 17.92
C ALA A 137 3.56 -16.24 17.79
N VAL A 138 4.39 -17.28 17.87
CA VAL A 138 5.85 -17.19 17.70
C VAL A 138 6.21 -16.62 16.33
N ALA A 139 5.57 -17.10 15.25
CA ALA A 139 5.85 -16.63 13.90
C ALA A 139 5.48 -15.14 13.70
N LEU A 140 4.36 -14.69 14.28
CA LEU A 140 3.96 -13.28 14.25
C LEU A 140 4.91 -12.41 15.07
N VAL A 141 5.28 -12.83 16.30
CA VAL A 141 6.26 -12.11 17.12
C VAL A 141 7.59 -11.96 16.37
N ALA A 142 8.10 -13.05 15.79
CA ALA A 142 9.34 -13.04 15.01
C ALA A 142 9.24 -12.08 13.82
N LEU A 143 8.14 -12.15 13.07
CA LEU A 143 7.91 -11.30 11.90
C LEU A 143 7.87 -9.82 12.29
N LEU A 144 7.03 -9.44 13.25
CA LEU A 144 6.84 -8.04 13.66
C LEU A 144 8.14 -7.43 14.20
N HIS A 145 8.94 -8.19 14.95
CA HIS A 145 10.24 -7.72 15.43
C HIS A 145 11.27 -7.55 14.31
N SER A 146 11.19 -8.36 13.26
CA SER A 146 12.10 -8.29 12.10
C SER A 146 11.85 -7.10 11.18
N LEU A 147 10.70 -6.41 11.32
CA LEU A 147 10.35 -5.32 10.42
C LEU A 147 11.21 -4.07 10.71
N PRO A 148 11.74 -3.43 9.64
CA PRO A 148 12.51 -2.19 9.78
C PRO A 148 11.62 -1.05 10.25
N ALA A 149 12.23 0.04 10.72
CA ALA A 149 11.49 1.28 10.94
C ALA A 149 11.04 1.89 9.61
N LEU A 150 9.80 2.40 9.57
CA LEU A 150 9.24 3.16 8.47
C LEU A 150 9.01 4.61 8.88
N PRO A 151 9.15 5.58 7.96
CA PRO A 151 8.78 6.96 8.23
C PRO A 151 7.28 7.03 8.59
N ARG A 152 6.96 7.69 9.69
CA ARG A 152 5.56 7.92 10.10
C ARG A 152 4.94 8.93 9.15
N LEU A 153 3.84 8.54 8.50
CA LEU A 153 3.20 9.39 7.48
C LEU A 153 2.26 10.46 8.08
N GLY A 154 1.99 10.40 9.40
CA GLY A 154 1.05 11.30 10.09
C GLY A 154 -0.41 10.94 9.82
N ASP A 155 -1.33 11.58 10.54
CA ASP A 155 -2.79 11.34 10.41
C ASP A 155 -3.33 11.89 9.07
N ASP A 156 -2.69 12.94 8.55
CA ASP A 156 -3.00 13.56 7.25
C ASP A 156 -2.75 12.64 6.04
N ALA A 157 -1.98 11.55 6.23
CA ALA A 157 -1.79 10.50 5.23
C ALA A 157 -3.09 9.79 4.85
N ARG A 158 -4.08 9.79 5.77
CA ARG A 158 -5.27 8.95 5.71
C ARG A 158 -6.56 9.69 5.35
N ALA A 159 -6.59 11.02 5.39
CA ALA A 159 -7.81 11.76 5.10
C ALA A 159 -8.13 11.77 3.59
N PRO A 160 -9.28 11.23 3.14
CA PRO A 160 -9.88 11.61 1.86
C PRO A 160 -10.48 13.02 1.89
N ASP A 161 -10.47 13.71 3.03
CA ASP A 161 -11.21 14.95 3.32
C ASP A 161 -10.77 16.17 2.51
N GLY A 162 -9.76 16.03 1.64
CA GLY A 162 -9.35 17.06 0.69
C GLY A 162 -9.97 16.96 -0.70
N VAL A 163 -10.72 15.89 -1.01
CA VAL A 163 -11.46 15.78 -2.28
C VAL A 163 -12.94 15.80 -1.97
N ASP A 164 -13.67 16.74 -2.57
CA ASP A 164 -15.13 16.82 -2.40
C ASP A 164 -15.73 15.44 -2.71
N ALA A 165 -16.34 14.81 -1.70
CA ALA A 165 -16.93 13.46 -1.81
C ALA A 165 -17.91 13.39 -3.00
N ARG A 166 -18.50 14.53 -3.37
CA ARG A 166 -19.35 14.69 -4.55
C ARG A 166 -18.58 14.57 -5.85
N VAL A 167 -17.37 15.14 -5.95
CA VAL A 167 -16.49 15.02 -7.11
C VAL A 167 -16.01 13.58 -7.24
N LEU A 168 -15.59 12.93 -6.15
CA LEU A 168 -15.24 11.50 -6.16
C LEU A 168 -16.43 10.64 -6.58
N ALA A 169 -17.63 10.91 -6.08
CA ALA A 169 -18.84 10.21 -6.50
C ALA A 169 -19.15 10.42 -7.98
N ARG A 170 -18.95 11.65 -8.50
CA ARG A 170 -19.14 11.99 -9.92
C ARG A 170 -18.13 11.28 -10.82
N VAL A 171 -16.87 11.26 -10.42
CA VAL A 171 -15.80 10.51 -11.08
C VAL A 171 -16.15 9.03 -11.09
N ARG A 172 -16.50 8.45 -9.93
CA ARG A 172 -16.95 7.05 -9.85
C ARG A 172 -18.15 6.77 -10.75
N ALA A 173 -19.12 7.68 -10.85
CA ALA A 173 -20.28 7.52 -11.72
C ALA A 173 -19.91 7.59 -13.21
N LEU A 174 -19.00 8.50 -13.60
CA LEU A 174 -18.50 8.59 -14.98
C LEU A 174 -17.73 7.32 -15.36
N LEU A 175 -16.89 6.82 -14.46
CA LEU A 175 -16.14 5.59 -14.66
C LEU A 175 -17.07 4.36 -14.70
N ALA A 176 -18.05 4.27 -13.79
CA ALA A 176 -19.06 3.21 -13.82
C ALA A 176 -19.90 3.25 -15.12
N LYS A 177 -20.18 4.44 -15.65
CA LYS A 177 -20.86 4.57 -16.95
C LYS A 177 -19.95 4.13 -18.10
N ALA A 178 -18.68 4.52 -18.08
CA ALA A 178 -17.67 4.03 -19.03
C ALA A 178 -17.54 2.51 -18.99
N GLU A 179 -17.78 1.88 -17.84
CA GLU A 179 -17.79 0.42 -17.68
C GLU A 179 -19.06 -0.26 -18.23
N SER A 180 -20.18 0.46 -18.25
CA SER A 180 -21.48 -0.08 -18.67
C SER A 180 -21.74 0.00 -20.18
N THR A 181 -20.94 0.78 -20.91
CA THR A 181 -21.11 0.95 -22.36
C THR A 181 -20.34 -0.11 -23.14
N GLU A 182 -20.95 -0.63 -24.20
CA GLU A 182 -20.32 -1.56 -25.15
C GLU A 182 -19.50 -0.82 -26.23
N PHE A 183 -19.57 0.51 -26.27
CA PHE A 183 -18.90 1.35 -27.26
C PHE A 183 -17.53 1.82 -26.75
N PRO A 184 -16.41 1.38 -27.37
CA PRO A 184 -15.06 1.72 -26.91
C PRO A 184 -14.79 3.23 -26.92
N GLU A 185 -15.26 3.94 -27.94
CA GLU A 185 -15.08 5.40 -28.06
C GLU A 185 -15.85 6.17 -26.98
N GLU A 186 -17.04 5.71 -26.60
CA GLU A 186 -17.81 6.32 -25.50
C GLU A 186 -17.13 6.03 -24.15
N ALA A 187 -16.64 4.81 -23.96
CA ALA A 187 -15.89 4.43 -22.76
C ALA A 187 -14.65 5.31 -22.59
N GLU A 188 -13.91 5.56 -23.68
CA GLU A 188 -12.74 6.46 -23.71
C GLU A 188 -13.13 7.93 -23.42
N ALA A 189 -14.23 8.42 -23.98
CA ALA A 189 -14.67 9.80 -23.77
C ALA A 189 -15.15 10.05 -22.32
N LEU A 190 -15.96 9.15 -21.76
CA LEU A 190 -16.44 9.23 -20.37
C LEU A 190 -15.29 9.14 -19.37
N SER A 191 -14.35 8.26 -19.71
CA SER A 191 -13.08 8.12 -19.05
C SER A 191 -12.31 9.45 -19.06
N ALA A 192 -11.93 9.96 -20.24
CA ALA A 192 -11.21 11.22 -20.38
C ALA A 192 -11.88 12.36 -19.59
N LYS A 193 -13.22 12.42 -19.60
CA LYS A 193 -13.99 13.39 -18.80
C LYS A 193 -13.81 13.23 -17.29
N ALA A 194 -13.73 11.99 -16.78
CA ALA A 194 -13.46 11.74 -15.38
C ALA A 194 -12.06 12.21 -14.97
N GLN A 195 -11.04 11.99 -15.81
CA GLN A 195 -9.68 12.49 -15.58
C GLN A 195 -9.61 14.02 -15.66
N GLU A 196 -10.23 14.63 -16.66
CA GLU A 196 -10.34 16.09 -16.78
C GLU A 196 -10.98 16.70 -15.52
N LEU A 197 -12.07 16.07 -15.02
CA LEU A 197 -12.75 16.51 -13.80
C LEU A 197 -11.85 16.40 -12.55
N MET A 198 -11.09 15.32 -12.39
CA MET A 198 -10.14 15.17 -11.29
C MET A 198 -8.99 16.17 -11.38
N GLY A 199 -8.39 16.31 -12.56
CA GLY A 199 -7.29 17.24 -12.81
C GLY A 199 -7.71 18.69 -12.58
N ARG A 200 -8.88 19.09 -13.08
CA ARG A 200 -9.46 20.41 -12.85
C ARG A 200 -9.72 20.64 -11.37
N HIS A 201 -10.37 19.69 -10.69
CA HIS A 201 -10.65 19.82 -9.26
C HIS A 201 -9.36 19.94 -8.44
N ALA A 202 -8.32 19.17 -8.77
CA ALA A 202 -7.03 19.26 -8.08
C ALA A 202 -6.39 20.65 -8.24
N LEU A 203 -6.52 21.28 -9.41
CA LEU A 203 -6.03 22.63 -9.67
C LEU A 203 -6.89 23.70 -8.97
N GLU A 204 -8.21 23.56 -8.99
CA GLU A 204 -9.13 24.44 -8.24
C GLU A 204 -8.87 24.37 -6.74
N GLN A 205 -8.72 23.17 -6.18
CA GLN A 205 -8.34 22.97 -4.78
C GLN A 205 -6.97 23.57 -4.46
N ALA A 206 -6.01 23.50 -5.39
CA ALA A 206 -4.72 24.15 -5.21
C ALA A 206 -4.87 25.67 -5.09
N VAL A 207 -5.69 26.30 -5.93
CA VAL A 207 -5.95 27.75 -5.86
C VAL A 207 -6.71 28.13 -4.59
N VAL A 208 -7.75 27.38 -4.22
CA VAL A 208 -8.56 27.62 -3.02
C VAL A 208 -7.73 27.49 -1.75
N ALA A 209 -6.87 26.47 -1.67
CA ALA A 209 -5.98 26.28 -0.52
C ALA A 209 -4.89 27.35 -0.42
N GLY A 210 -4.57 28.04 -1.51
CA GLY A 210 -3.56 29.08 -1.58
C GLY A 210 -2.11 28.55 -1.48
N PRO A 211 -1.12 29.45 -1.44
CA PRO A 211 0.29 29.08 -1.27
C PRO A 211 0.54 28.58 0.16
N ALA A 212 0.51 27.26 0.36
CA ALA A 212 1.16 26.45 1.41
C ALA A 212 1.17 26.89 2.90
N GLU A 213 0.60 28.04 3.30
CA GLU A 213 0.60 28.51 4.70
C GLU A 213 -0.42 27.76 5.56
N SER A 214 -1.41 27.10 4.95
CA SER A 214 -2.48 26.38 5.67
C SER A 214 -2.17 24.92 5.99
N ALA A 215 -1.12 24.31 5.40
CA ALA A 215 -0.73 22.92 5.68
C ALA A 215 0.81 22.78 5.66
N PRO A 216 1.47 22.56 6.80
CA PRO A 216 2.93 22.57 6.89
C PRO A 216 3.60 21.38 6.18
N ARG A 217 2.85 20.33 5.82
CA ARG A 217 3.36 19.07 5.25
C ARG A 217 2.43 18.52 4.15
N ALA A 218 3.01 17.87 3.14
CA ALA A 218 2.25 17.06 2.19
C ALA A 218 1.82 15.71 2.81
N ALA A 219 0.75 15.12 2.29
CA ALA A 219 0.32 13.79 2.68
C ALA A 219 1.18 12.72 1.97
N ALA A 220 1.07 11.47 2.43
CA ALA A 220 1.77 10.35 1.82
C ALA A 220 0.93 9.06 1.85
N ARG A 221 1.10 8.19 0.85
CA ARG A 221 0.46 6.87 0.77
C ARG A 221 1.47 5.79 0.42
N ARG A 222 1.31 4.61 1.02
CA ARG A 222 2.10 3.41 0.70
C ARG A 222 1.35 2.55 -0.30
N LEU A 223 2.03 2.18 -1.38
CA LEU A 223 1.52 1.30 -2.42
C LEU A 223 2.37 0.03 -2.44
N TRP A 224 1.72 -1.11 -2.21
CA TRP A 224 2.35 -2.42 -2.26
C TRP A 224 2.33 -2.99 -3.68
N LEU A 225 3.48 -3.49 -4.13
CA LEU A 225 3.64 -4.06 -5.46
C LEU A 225 3.72 -5.58 -5.37
N ASP A 226 2.82 -6.26 -6.04
CA ASP A 226 2.84 -7.72 -6.08
C ASP A 226 4.00 -8.22 -6.96
N ALA A 227 4.65 -9.29 -6.52
CA ALA A 227 5.58 -10.05 -7.36
C ALA A 227 4.81 -10.73 -8.53
N PRO A 228 5.47 -11.05 -9.65
CA PRO A 228 6.86 -10.73 -9.99
C PRO A 228 7.05 -9.29 -10.50
N TYR A 229 8.31 -8.88 -10.64
CA TYR A 229 8.75 -7.61 -11.25
C TYR A 229 8.35 -6.35 -10.50
N ALA A 230 8.27 -6.39 -9.16
CA ALA A 230 7.99 -5.21 -8.34
C ALA A 230 8.87 -4.00 -8.68
N ALA A 231 10.17 -4.21 -8.96
CA ALA A 231 11.05 -3.13 -9.39
C ALA A 231 10.60 -2.45 -10.71
N ALA A 232 10.16 -3.22 -11.71
CA ALA A 232 9.65 -2.64 -12.97
C ALA A 232 8.27 -1.99 -12.77
N LYS A 233 7.40 -2.59 -11.95
CA LYS A 233 6.11 -2.00 -11.55
C LYS A 233 6.30 -0.69 -10.79
N SER A 234 7.35 -0.58 -9.98
CA SER A 234 7.68 0.67 -9.28
C SER A 234 7.96 1.80 -10.27
N SER A 235 8.60 1.50 -11.40
CA SER A 235 8.82 2.49 -12.46
C SER A 235 7.51 3.11 -12.95
N LEU A 236 6.42 2.34 -13.06
CA LEU A 236 5.11 2.88 -13.42
C LEU A 236 4.59 3.83 -12.34
N VAL A 237 4.71 3.47 -11.06
CA VAL A 237 4.33 4.34 -9.94
C VAL A 237 5.10 5.66 -9.98
N HIS A 238 6.40 5.63 -10.21
CA HIS A 238 7.24 6.83 -10.34
C HIS A 238 6.81 7.73 -11.49
N GLN A 239 6.49 7.15 -12.65
CA GLN A 239 6.04 7.89 -13.84
C GLN A 239 4.66 8.53 -13.61
N VAL A 240 3.71 7.78 -13.04
CA VAL A 240 2.37 8.29 -12.72
C VAL A 240 2.44 9.38 -11.64
N ALA A 241 3.23 9.17 -10.58
CA ALA A 241 3.41 10.15 -9.51
C ALA A 241 4.00 11.47 -10.05
N GLY A 242 5.07 11.39 -10.85
CA GLY A 242 5.71 12.57 -11.44
C GLY A 242 4.77 13.38 -12.33
N ALA A 243 3.96 12.73 -13.15
CA ALA A 243 2.97 13.40 -14.00
C ALA A 243 1.80 14.04 -13.22
N ASN A 244 1.57 13.60 -11.98
CA ASN A 244 0.50 14.09 -11.11
C ASN A 244 1.06 14.91 -9.93
N ARG A 245 2.17 15.65 -10.13
CA ARG A 245 2.75 16.56 -9.12
C ARG A 245 3.08 15.89 -7.77
N CYS A 246 3.32 14.59 -7.78
CA CYS A 246 3.70 13.81 -6.61
C CYS A 246 5.15 13.34 -6.73
N ARG A 247 5.73 12.91 -5.61
CA ARG A 247 7.03 12.26 -5.55
C ARG A 247 6.87 10.83 -5.06
N ALA A 248 7.55 9.90 -5.70
CA ALA A 248 7.56 8.50 -5.29
C ALA A 248 8.95 8.10 -4.74
N VAL A 249 8.96 7.24 -3.72
CA VAL A 249 10.17 6.67 -3.12
C VAL A 249 9.96 5.17 -2.96
N SER A 250 10.82 4.36 -3.60
CA SER A 250 10.75 2.89 -3.51
C SER A 250 11.50 2.37 -2.30
N LEU A 251 10.85 1.44 -1.58
CA LEU A 251 11.39 0.65 -0.48
C LEU A 251 11.54 -0.80 -0.96
N ASP A 252 12.59 -1.05 -1.73
CA ASP A 252 12.79 -2.31 -2.49
C ASP A 252 12.79 -3.56 -1.59
N ALA A 253 13.27 -3.46 -0.34
CA ALA A 253 13.26 -4.59 0.60
C ALA A 253 11.83 -5.05 1.02
N LEU A 254 10.82 -4.24 0.70
CA LEU A 254 9.42 -4.48 1.02
C LEU A 254 8.54 -4.58 -0.24
N ASP A 255 9.08 -4.40 -1.45
CA ASP A 255 8.29 -4.25 -2.68
C ASP A 255 7.20 -3.17 -2.53
N MET A 256 7.54 -2.07 -1.86
CA MET A 256 6.62 -0.99 -1.51
C MET A 256 7.10 0.33 -2.10
N VAL A 257 6.17 1.20 -2.50
CA VAL A 257 6.47 2.57 -2.94
C VAL A 257 5.67 3.53 -2.08
N THR A 258 6.34 4.52 -1.47
CA THR A 258 5.66 5.63 -0.80
C THR A 258 5.51 6.78 -1.79
N VAL A 259 4.29 7.23 -2.02
CA VAL A 259 3.96 8.41 -2.83
C VAL A 259 3.64 9.56 -1.89
N VAL A 260 4.30 10.70 -2.07
CA VAL A 260 4.14 11.94 -1.30
C VAL A 260 3.53 12.99 -2.22
N GLY A 261 2.48 13.66 -1.77
CA GLY A 261 1.71 14.59 -2.59
C GLY A 261 0.55 15.20 -1.84
N HIS A 262 -0.24 16.03 -2.52
CA HIS A 262 -1.48 16.53 -1.95
C HIS A 262 -2.63 15.53 -2.15
N ALA A 263 -3.65 15.58 -1.29
CA ALA A 263 -4.70 14.55 -1.23
C ALA A 263 -5.37 14.23 -2.58
N ALA A 264 -5.73 15.25 -3.37
CA ALA A 264 -6.34 15.09 -4.69
C ALA A 264 -5.40 14.42 -5.71
N ASP A 265 -4.14 14.82 -5.70
CA ASP A 265 -3.11 14.24 -6.56
C ASP A 265 -2.83 12.78 -6.19
N LEU A 266 -2.73 12.48 -4.88
CA LEU A 266 -2.53 11.11 -4.36
C LEU A 266 -3.69 10.17 -4.72
N ALA A 267 -4.93 10.64 -4.61
CA ALA A 267 -6.10 9.86 -5.02
C ALA A 267 -6.07 9.51 -6.52
N THR A 268 -5.61 10.46 -7.34
CA THR A 268 -5.47 10.27 -8.78
C THR A 268 -4.36 9.26 -9.10
N VAL A 269 -3.21 9.36 -8.44
CA VAL A 269 -2.09 8.41 -8.59
C VAL A 269 -2.50 6.99 -8.21
N GLU A 270 -3.19 6.79 -7.09
CA GLU A 270 -3.61 5.47 -6.63
C GLU A 270 -4.56 4.77 -7.62
N LEU A 271 -5.55 5.52 -8.12
CA LEU A 271 -6.50 5.00 -9.12
C LEU A 271 -5.80 4.64 -10.44
N LEU A 272 -4.94 5.54 -10.93
CA LEU A 272 -4.20 5.34 -12.18
C LEU A 272 -3.25 4.15 -12.08
N VAL A 273 -2.42 4.07 -11.03
CA VAL A 273 -1.48 2.97 -10.82
C VAL A 273 -2.21 1.63 -10.78
N THR A 274 -3.30 1.55 -10.03
CA THR A 274 -4.09 0.31 -9.90
C THR A 274 -4.63 -0.12 -11.26
N SER A 275 -5.25 0.80 -12.02
CA SER A 275 -5.79 0.48 -13.36
C SER A 275 -4.68 0.09 -14.35
N LEU A 276 -3.61 0.88 -14.43
CA LEU A 276 -2.54 0.69 -15.40
C LEU A 276 -1.73 -0.59 -15.14
N LEU A 277 -1.57 -1.01 -13.88
CA LEU A 277 -0.94 -2.30 -13.58
C LEU A 277 -1.78 -3.49 -14.06
N VAL A 278 -3.11 -3.41 -13.94
CA VAL A 278 -4.03 -4.44 -14.48
C VAL A 278 -3.95 -4.47 -16.00
N GLN A 279 -4.01 -3.31 -16.66
CA GLN A 279 -3.89 -3.19 -18.12
C GLN A 279 -2.55 -3.73 -18.63
N ALA A 280 -1.44 -3.37 -17.97
CA ALA A 280 -0.12 -3.88 -18.30
C ALA A 280 -0.05 -5.42 -18.20
N GLY A 281 -0.65 -6.00 -17.15
CA GLY A 281 -0.73 -7.46 -16.99
C GLY A 281 -1.45 -8.16 -18.13
N ARG A 282 -2.63 -7.65 -18.52
CA ARG A 282 -3.42 -8.20 -19.64
C ARG A 282 -2.70 -8.07 -20.98
N ALA A 283 -2.15 -6.89 -21.27
CA ALA A 283 -1.44 -6.63 -22.52
C ALA A 283 -0.17 -7.49 -22.64
N MET A 284 0.53 -7.72 -21.52
CA MET A 284 1.70 -8.60 -21.48
C MET A 284 1.33 -10.05 -21.78
N LEU A 285 0.24 -10.56 -21.21
CA LEU A 285 -0.26 -11.92 -21.50
C LEU A 285 -0.64 -12.07 -22.99
N ALA A 286 -1.37 -11.09 -23.55
CA ALA A 286 -1.71 -11.10 -24.97
C ALA A 286 -0.46 -11.06 -25.89
N ALA A 287 0.57 -10.30 -25.51
CA ALA A 287 1.83 -10.25 -26.24
C ALA A 287 2.65 -11.56 -26.13
N GLU A 288 2.41 -12.37 -25.11
CA GLU A 288 3.05 -13.68 -24.92
C GLU A 288 2.43 -14.80 -25.74
N ASP A 289 1.15 -14.69 -26.07
CA ASP A 289 0.41 -15.67 -26.86
C ASP A 289 0.70 -15.57 -28.38
N GLY A 290 1.41 -14.53 -28.81
CA GLY A 290 1.93 -14.40 -30.17
C GLY A 290 3.01 -15.44 -30.54
N SER A 291 3.24 -15.61 -31.83
CA SER A 291 4.16 -16.60 -32.43
C SER A 291 5.66 -16.35 -32.18
N VAL A 292 6.04 -15.37 -31.36
CA VAL A 292 7.45 -15.00 -31.12
C VAL A 292 8.03 -15.88 -30.01
N PRO A 293 9.02 -16.76 -30.28
CA PRO A 293 9.52 -17.74 -29.32
C PRO A 293 10.17 -17.16 -28.04
N ARG A 294 10.45 -15.85 -28.02
CA ARG A 294 11.15 -15.15 -26.93
C ARG A 294 10.27 -14.27 -26.03
N SER A 295 8.96 -14.20 -26.30
CA SER A 295 8.00 -13.39 -25.53
C SER A 295 7.84 -13.87 -24.08
N ARG A 296 8.01 -15.17 -23.83
CA ARG A 296 7.81 -15.77 -22.49
C ARG A 296 9.04 -15.67 -21.56
N THR A 297 10.08 -14.92 -21.94
CA THR A 297 11.32 -14.81 -21.15
C THR A 297 11.20 -13.76 -20.05
N ARG A 298 11.97 -13.93 -18.95
CA ARG A 298 12.07 -12.92 -17.88
C ARG A 298 12.55 -11.56 -18.42
N SER A 299 13.52 -11.57 -19.34
CA SER A 299 14.07 -10.35 -19.94
C SER A 299 13.06 -9.61 -20.81
N PHE A 300 12.18 -10.34 -21.53
CA PHE A 300 11.06 -9.76 -22.27
C PHE A 300 10.08 -9.06 -21.33
N ARG A 301 9.53 -9.76 -20.33
CA ARG A 301 8.54 -9.20 -19.38
C ARG A 301 9.07 -7.97 -18.64
N HIS A 302 10.33 -8.03 -18.21
CA HIS A 302 10.98 -6.89 -17.55
C HIS A 302 11.11 -5.68 -18.50
N ALA A 303 11.57 -5.90 -19.74
CA ALA A 303 11.67 -4.83 -20.74
C ALA A 303 10.29 -4.27 -21.13
N PHE A 304 9.27 -5.13 -21.24
CA PHE A 304 7.89 -4.75 -21.50
C PHE A 304 7.37 -3.79 -20.43
N LEU A 305 7.47 -4.16 -19.15
CA LEU A 305 6.95 -3.33 -18.05
C LEU A 305 7.67 -1.98 -17.95
N LEU A 306 8.99 -1.95 -18.17
CA LEU A 306 9.75 -0.69 -18.19
C LEU A 306 9.37 0.21 -19.36
N ALA A 307 9.22 -0.35 -20.56
CA ALA A 307 8.80 0.40 -21.73
C ALA A 307 7.37 0.93 -21.58
N TYR A 308 6.47 0.09 -21.05
CA TYR A 308 5.10 0.46 -20.75
C TYR A 308 5.07 1.64 -19.77
N ALA A 309 5.76 1.52 -18.63
CA ALA A 309 5.86 2.58 -17.64
C ALA A 309 6.41 3.89 -18.22
N THR A 310 7.50 3.82 -18.97
CA THR A 310 8.14 4.99 -19.60
C THR A 310 7.16 5.70 -20.53
N ARG A 311 6.50 4.95 -21.41
CA ARG A 311 5.58 5.51 -22.40
C ARG A 311 4.31 6.08 -21.76
N ILE A 312 3.78 5.45 -20.71
CA ILE A 312 2.68 6.03 -19.93
C ILE A 312 3.09 7.35 -19.29
N GLY A 313 4.30 7.44 -18.74
CA GLY A 313 4.85 8.68 -18.18
C GLY A 313 4.91 9.81 -19.20
N GLU A 314 5.41 9.54 -20.40
CA GLU A 314 5.42 10.50 -21.52
C GLU A 314 4.02 11.01 -21.84
N ARG A 315 3.03 10.10 -21.98
CA ARG A 315 1.65 10.46 -22.32
C ARG A 315 0.97 11.27 -21.22
N LEU A 316 1.14 10.87 -19.95
CA LEU A 316 0.56 11.60 -18.81
C LEU A 316 1.21 12.97 -18.62
N THR A 317 2.52 13.09 -18.86
CA THR A 317 3.23 14.38 -18.77
C THR A 317 2.74 15.34 -19.85
N ALA A 318 2.55 14.86 -21.08
CA ALA A 318 1.96 15.66 -22.16
C ALA A 318 0.55 16.16 -21.79
N ALA A 319 -0.32 15.26 -21.32
CA ALA A 319 -1.68 15.62 -20.89
C ALA A 319 -1.67 16.61 -19.71
N ALA A 320 -0.75 16.45 -18.75
CA ALA A 320 -0.61 17.36 -17.62
C ALA A 320 -0.18 18.78 -18.06
N HIS A 321 0.72 18.89 -19.04
CA HIS A 321 1.12 20.18 -19.60
C HIS A 321 -0.04 20.89 -20.31
N GLU A 322 -0.84 20.16 -21.10
CA GLU A 322 -2.04 20.70 -21.75
C GLU A 322 -3.07 21.17 -20.73
N ALA A 323 -3.38 20.35 -19.72
CA ALA A 323 -4.31 20.71 -18.65
C ALA A 323 -3.86 21.94 -17.86
N GLN A 324 -2.57 22.07 -17.57
CA GLN A 324 -2.00 23.24 -16.89
C GLN A 324 -2.07 24.50 -17.77
N ALA A 325 -1.83 24.39 -19.08
CA ALA A 325 -1.96 25.51 -20.00
C ALA A 325 -3.40 26.02 -20.08
N HIS A 326 -4.38 25.12 -20.16
CA HIS A 326 -5.81 25.47 -20.11
C HIS A 326 -6.20 26.12 -18.78
N ALA A 327 -5.78 25.52 -17.66
CA ALA A 327 -6.08 26.07 -16.34
C ALA A 327 -5.45 27.45 -16.11
N ARG A 328 -4.26 27.72 -16.66
CA ARG A 328 -3.64 29.06 -16.60
C ARG A 328 -4.48 30.10 -17.35
N ALA A 329 -5.07 29.73 -18.48
CA ALA A 329 -5.94 30.62 -19.25
C ALA A 329 -7.25 30.95 -18.49
N GLU A 330 -7.77 30.00 -17.71
CA GLU A 330 -9.04 30.18 -16.96
C GLU A 330 -8.85 30.78 -15.56
N LEU A 331 -7.88 30.29 -14.79
CA LEU A 331 -7.64 30.65 -13.38
C LEU A 331 -6.65 31.82 -13.23
N GLY A 332 -6.00 32.22 -14.32
CA GLY A 332 -5.07 33.35 -14.37
C GLY A 332 -3.62 33.00 -13.95
N GLU A 333 -2.77 34.02 -14.01
CA GLU A 333 -1.31 33.92 -13.77
C GLU A 333 -0.93 33.52 -12.33
N GLY A 334 -1.85 33.65 -11.37
CA GLY A 334 -1.62 33.26 -9.96
C GLY A 334 -1.50 31.75 -9.72
N LEU A 335 -1.84 30.90 -10.70
CA LEU A 335 -1.76 29.45 -10.58
C LEU A 335 -0.32 28.92 -10.47
N LEU A 336 0.62 29.47 -11.26
CA LEU A 336 2.00 28.95 -11.30
C LEU A 336 2.75 29.11 -9.96
N PRO A 337 2.70 30.27 -9.28
CA PRO A 337 3.28 30.40 -7.94
C PRO A 337 2.69 29.42 -6.92
N VAL A 338 1.37 29.17 -6.96
CA VAL A 338 0.72 28.20 -6.07
C VAL A 338 1.23 26.79 -6.32
N LEU A 339 1.34 26.37 -7.59
CA LEU A 339 1.88 25.05 -7.94
C LEU A 339 3.36 24.91 -7.54
N ALA A 340 4.15 25.97 -7.66
CA ALA A 340 5.55 25.99 -7.22
C ALA A 340 5.67 25.82 -5.70
N ALA A 341 4.93 26.61 -4.92
CA ALA A 341 4.91 26.50 -3.46
C ALA A 341 4.47 25.10 -2.98
N ARG A 342 3.48 24.51 -3.65
CA ARG A 342 3.03 23.13 -3.38
C ARG A 342 4.10 22.09 -3.69
N ALA A 343 4.81 22.24 -4.81
CA ALA A 343 5.94 21.37 -5.14
C ALA A 343 7.04 21.44 -4.06
N GLU A 344 7.36 22.62 -3.54
CA GLU A 344 8.32 22.78 -2.44
C GLU A 344 7.88 22.08 -1.15
N VAL A 345 6.59 22.11 -0.80
CA VAL A 345 6.05 21.36 0.34
C VAL A 345 6.24 19.86 0.14
N VAL A 346 5.98 19.34 -1.07
CA VAL A 346 6.18 17.92 -1.39
C VAL A 346 7.65 17.54 -1.26
N GLU A 347 8.57 18.31 -1.85
CA GLU A 347 10.02 18.05 -1.77
C GLU A 347 10.53 18.06 -0.33
N ARG A 348 10.18 19.09 0.46
CA ARG A 348 10.55 19.16 1.88
C ARG A 348 9.99 17.97 2.66
N THR A 349 8.76 17.57 2.38
CA THR A 349 8.15 16.39 3.03
C THR A 349 8.91 15.10 2.68
N VAL A 350 9.34 14.95 1.42
CA VAL A 350 10.16 13.81 0.98
C VAL A 350 11.50 13.79 1.69
N ASP A 351 12.20 14.91 1.77
CA ASP A 351 13.52 15.02 2.42
C ASP A 351 13.42 14.70 3.92
N GLU A 352 12.35 15.12 4.59
CA GLU A 352 12.08 14.81 5.99
C GLU A 352 11.73 13.32 6.22
N LEU A 353 10.91 12.71 5.37
CA LEU A 353 10.54 11.29 5.49
C LEU A 353 11.68 10.36 5.08
N PHE A 354 12.44 10.74 4.05
CA PHE A 354 13.42 9.90 3.38
C PHE A 354 14.76 10.65 3.19
N PRO A 355 15.52 10.87 4.27
CA PRO A 355 16.78 11.63 4.21
C PRO A 355 17.88 10.93 3.41
N ARG A 356 17.69 9.65 3.07
CA ARG A 356 18.62 8.84 2.28
C ARG A 356 17.90 8.22 1.10
N VAL A 357 17.86 8.95 0.00
CA VAL A 357 17.35 8.46 -1.30
C VAL A 357 18.47 8.33 -2.31
N THR A 358 18.45 7.24 -3.07
CA THR A 358 19.39 7.02 -4.17
C THR A 358 18.65 6.89 -5.48
N LYS A 359 19.18 7.47 -6.56
CA LYS A 359 18.62 7.30 -7.90
C LYS A 359 18.97 5.90 -8.42
N ARG A 360 17.97 5.20 -8.94
CA ARG A 360 18.14 3.90 -9.60
C ARG A 360 17.96 4.06 -11.10
N ARG A 361 18.76 3.33 -11.87
CA ARG A 361 18.59 3.19 -13.32
C ARG A 361 18.36 1.72 -13.65
N PHE A 362 17.51 1.49 -14.64
CA PHE A 362 17.24 0.14 -15.15
C PHE A 362 17.92 -0.03 -16.52
N SER A 363 18.51 -1.20 -16.73
CA SER A 363 19.03 -1.61 -18.04
C SER A 363 17.96 -2.42 -18.78
N VAL A 364 17.86 -2.19 -20.09
CA VAL A 364 16.92 -2.88 -20.98
C VAL A 364 17.73 -3.69 -21.98
N GLY A 365 17.58 -5.01 -21.93
CA GLY A 365 18.31 -5.94 -22.81
C GLY A 365 17.46 -6.61 -23.89
N ASN A 366 16.15 -6.33 -23.95
CA ASN A 366 15.23 -7.02 -24.88
C ASN A 366 14.41 -6.00 -25.69
N GLY A 367 14.79 -5.82 -26.96
CA GLY A 367 14.14 -4.87 -27.86
C GLY A 367 12.71 -5.24 -28.23
N ALA A 368 12.39 -6.53 -28.35
CA ALA A 368 11.03 -6.99 -28.66
C ALA A 368 10.07 -6.72 -27.49
N GLY A 369 10.51 -6.98 -26.26
CA GLY A 369 9.76 -6.65 -25.05
C GLY A 369 9.54 -5.15 -24.94
N TRP A 370 10.57 -4.35 -25.23
CA TRP A 370 10.46 -2.89 -25.23
C TRP A 370 9.43 -2.38 -26.25
N ALA A 371 9.49 -2.86 -27.49
CA ALA A 371 8.55 -2.45 -28.53
C ALA A 371 7.10 -2.83 -28.18
N ALA A 372 6.89 -4.07 -27.71
CA ALA A 372 5.56 -4.53 -27.27
C ALA A 372 5.04 -3.72 -26.08
N GLY A 373 5.89 -3.40 -25.11
CA GLY A 373 5.51 -2.58 -23.95
C GLY A 373 5.11 -1.16 -24.33
N ARG A 374 5.80 -0.53 -25.30
CA ARG A 374 5.39 0.78 -25.82
C ARG A 374 4.06 0.71 -26.57
N ALA A 375 3.88 -0.26 -27.46
CA ALA A 375 2.61 -0.43 -28.18
C ALA A 375 1.43 -0.66 -27.22
N ALA A 376 1.63 -1.48 -26.19
CA ALA A 376 0.64 -1.68 -25.13
C ALA A 376 0.35 -0.40 -24.35
N ALA A 377 1.37 0.42 -24.08
CA ALA A 377 1.19 1.71 -23.43
C ALA A 377 0.53 2.74 -24.32
N ASP A 378 0.69 2.71 -25.65
CA ASP A 378 -0.05 3.59 -26.57
C ASP A 378 -1.54 3.23 -26.59
N ALA A 379 -1.87 1.94 -26.55
CA ALA A 379 -3.24 1.44 -26.51
C ALA A 379 -3.90 1.50 -25.11
N ALA A 380 -3.14 1.81 -24.05
CA ALA A 380 -3.67 1.84 -22.70
C ALA A 380 -4.61 3.03 -22.49
N SER A 381 -5.72 2.80 -21.79
CA SER A 381 -6.57 3.89 -21.32
C SER A 381 -5.90 4.54 -20.12
N LEU A 382 -5.64 5.85 -20.23
CA LEU A 382 -5.11 6.67 -19.13
C LEU A 382 -6.19 7.07 -18.13
N THR A 383 -7.33 6.39 -18.18
CA THR A 383 -8.43 6.64 -17.29
C THR A 383 -8.82 5.37 -16.56
N PRO A 384 -9.08 5.41 -15.25
CA PRO A 384 -9.33 4.18 -14.50
C PRO A 384 -10.64 3.51 -14.95
N GLY A 385 -10.56 2.42 -15.73
CA GLY A 385 -11.71 1.61 -16.11
C GLY A 385 -11.74 0.21 -15.45
N ARG A 386 -12.95 -0.28 -15.20
CA ARG A 386 -13.45 -1.65 -14.93
C ARG A 386 -12.91 -2.44 -13.73
N ASP A 387 -11.62 -2.36 -13.39
CA ASP A 387 -11.01 -3.24 -12.37
C ASP A 387 -10.40 -2.51 -11.17
N ALA A 388 -10.01 -1.25 -11.35
CA ALA A 388 -9.42 -0.45 -10.27
C ALA A 388 -10.43 -0.07 -9.18
N LEU A 389 -11.70 0.13 -9.55
CA LEU A 389 -12.77 0.48 -8.62
C LEU A 389 -13.25 -0.72 -7.80
N ALA A 390 -13.27 -1.92 -8.39
CA ALA A 390 -13.65 -3.15 -7.69
C ALA A 390 -12.59 -3.60 -6.66
N GLN A 391 -11.29 -3.40 -6.94
CA GLN A 391 -10.22 -3.71 -5.97
C GLN A 391 -10.08 -2.66 -4.87
N GLY A 392 -10.42 -1.40 -5.13
CA GLY A 392 -10.54 -0.37 -4.10
C GLY A 392 -11.68 -0.63 -3.11
N GLN A 393 -12.73 -1.35 -3.53
CA GLN A 393 -13.85 -1.75 -2.68
C GLN A 393 -13.57 -3.04 -1.87
N ALA A 394 -12.73 -3.94 -2.38
CA ALA A 394 -12.28 -5.12 -1.63
C ALA A 394 -11.08 -4.83 -0.69
N ARG A 395 -10.47 -3.64 -0.82
CA ARG A 395 -9.36 -3.15 0.02
C ARG A 395 -9.75 -1.92 0.86
N GLY A 396 -11.01 -1.49 0.83
CA GLY A 396 -11.56 -0.38 1.61
C GLY A 396 -11.94 -0.83 3.01
#